data_AF-A0A7K9YTW5-F1
#
_entry.id   AF-A0A7K9YTW5-F1
#
_cell.length_a   1.000
_cell.length_b   1.000
_cell.length_c   1.000
_cell.angle_alpha   90.00
_cell.angle_beta   90.00
_cell.angle_gamma   90.00
#
_symmetry.space_group_name_H-M   'P 1'
#
loop_
_entity.id
_entity.type
_entity.pdbx_description
1 polymer ?
#
loop_
_entity_poly.entity_id
_entity_poly.type
_entity_poly.pdbx_seq_one_letter_code
_entity_poly.pdbx_strand_id
1 'polypeptide(L)'
;PEGPSPHPLPGCVSGSHTVQWMFGCDILGDNTTRGYSQDAYDGRDFIAFDKDTKTYTAAVPEAVPTKVKWEGLDVAERLKQYLEETCVEWLRRYVEYGKAELGRREQPEVRVSGKEADGILTLSCRAH
;
A
#
# COMPACT_ATOMS: atom_id res chain seq x y z
N PRO A 1 -46.73 -6.12 17.27
CA PRO A 1 -46.49 -5.19 16.15
C PRO A 1 -45.03 -5.26 15.71
N GLU A 2 -44.72 -6.21 14.82
CA GLU A 2 -43.43 -6.25 14.12
C GLU A 2 -43.43 -5.10 13.10
N GLY A 3 -42.53 -4.14 13.30
CA GLY A 3 -42.32 -3.07 12.34
C GLY A 3 -41.76 -3.63 11.02
N PRO A 4 -41.99 -2.95 9.89
CA PRO A 4 -41.46 -3.41 8.61
C PRO A 4 -39.94 -3.47 8.67
N SER A 5 -39.39 -4.63 8.27
CA SER A 5 -37.95 -4.82 8.08
C SER A 5 -37.44 -3.76 7.11
N PRO A 6 -36.34 -3.04 7.40
CA PRO A 6 -35.83 -2.01 6.52
C PRO A 6 -35.41 -2.67 5.20
N HIS A 7 -36.08 -2.29 4.11
CA HIS A 7 -35.67 -2.70 2.78
C HIS A 7 -34.22 -2.23 2.54
N PRO A 8 -33.34 -3.09 1.98
CA PRO A 8 -32.00 -2.67 1.62
C PRO A 8 -32.10 -1.53 0.60
N LEU A 9 -31.39 -0.43 0.86
CA LEU A 9 -31.23 0.62 -0.13
C LEU A 9 -30.60 0.00 -1.40
N PRO A 10 -31.09 0.34 -2.60
CA PRO A 10 -30.48 -0.13 -3.83
C PRO A 10 -29.05 0.41 -3.89
N GLY A 11 -28.07 -0.47 -3.70
CA GLY A 11 -26.64 -0.12 -3.65
C GLY A 11 -25.86 -0.75 -2.50
N CYS A 12 -26.52 -1.26 -1.45
CA CYS A 12 -25.83 -2.04 -0.43
C CYS A 12 -25.71 -3.50 -0.88
N VAL A 13 -24.57 -3.85 -1.49
CA VAL A 13 -24.21 -5.25 -1.71
C VAL A 13 -23.89 -5.84 -0.34
N SER A 14 -24.58 -6.92 0.04
CA SER A 14 -24.27 -7.67 1.26
C SER A 14 -23.18 -8.70 0.92
N GLY A 15 -22.15 -8.81 1.76
CA GLY A 15 -21.03 -9.70 1.51
C GLY A 15 -19.82 -9.37 2.37
N SER A 16 -18.73 -10.11 2.16
CA SER A 16 -17.44 -9.79 2.75
C SER A 16 -16.74 -8.75 1.89
N HIS A 17 -16.32 -7.66 2.51
CA HIS A 17 -15.57 -6.57 1.87
C HIS A 17 -14.22 -6.38 2.55
N THR A 18 -13.25 -5.85 1.82
CA THR A 18 -11.91 -5.57 2.34
C THR A 18 -11.55 -4.11 2.19
N VAL A 19 -10.83 -3.60 3.20
CA VAL A 19 -10.18 -2.29 3.16
C VAL A 19 -8.70 -2.50 3.36
N GLN A 20 -7.88 -1.91 2.50
CA GLN A 20 -6.42 -2.02 2.54
C GLN A 20 -5.83 -0.62 2.62
N TRP A 21 -4.82 -0.46 3.48
CA TRP A 21 -4.12 0.80 3.72
C TRP A 21 -2.65 0.60 3.40
N MET A 22 -2.07 1.48 2.59
CA MET A 22 -0.66 1.44 2.22
C MET A 22 -0.07 2.84 2.35
N PHE A 23 0.80 3.03 3.34
CA PHE A 23 1.43 4.31 3.61
C PHE A 23 2.87 4.11 4.08
N GLY A 24 3.71 5.12 3.84
CA GLY A 24 5.12 5.05 4.19
C GLY A 24 5.93 6.16 3.52
N CYS A 25 7.23 6.11 3.75
CA CYS A 25 8.19 7.01 3.14
C CYS A 25 9.43 6.26 2.66
N ASP A 26 10.03 6.77 1.59
CA ASP A 26 11.29 6.28 1.04
C ASP A 26 12.37 7.35 1.24
N ILE A 27 13.61 6.92 1.48
CA ILE A 27 14.81 7.76 1.42
C ILE A 27 15.63 7.24 0.23
N LEU A 28 15.73 8.04 -0.83
CA LEU A 28 16.39 7.66 -2.07
C LEU A 28 17.91 7.87 -1.98
N GLY A 29 18.65 7.32 -2.95
CA GLY A 29 20.13 7.33 -2.94
C GLY A 29 20.76 8.73 -2.98
N ASP A 30 20.02 9.74 -3.45
CA ASP A 30 20.40 11.15 -3.45
C ASP A 30 19.91 11.91 -2.20
N ASN A 31 19.46 11.18 -1.17
CA ASN A 31 18.82 11.68 0.06
C ASN A 31 17.49 12.41 -0.14
N THR A 32 16.89 12.37 -1.34
CA THR A 32 15.51 12.86 -1.52
C THR A 32 14.53 11.91 -0.83
N THR A 33 13.40 12.47 -0.37
CA THR A 33 12.37 11.71 0.33
C THR A 33 11.08 11.68 -0.47
N ARG A 34 10.42 10.51 -0.46
CA ARG A 34 9.07 10.34 -1.01
C ARG A 34 8.15 9.91 0.12
N GLY A 35 6.93 10.42 0.14
CA GLY A 35 5.87 9.98 1.06
C GLY A 35 4.65 9.54 0.26
N TYR A 36 3.97 8.50 0.72
CA TYR A 36 2.74 7.99 0.11
C TYR A 36 1.73 7.55 1.17
N SER A 37 0.43 7.69 0.86
CA SER A 37 -0.69 7.14 1.63
C SER A 37 -1.84 6.88 0.67
N GLN A 38 -2.25 5.63 0.56
CA GLN A 38 -3.24 5.15 -0.40
C GLN A 38 -4.11 4.07 0.22
N ASP A 39 -5.39 4.10 -0.10
CA ASP A 39 -6.36 3.13 0.38
C ASP A 39 -7.02 2.43 -0.81
N ALA A 40 -7.29 1.14 -0.64
CA ALA A 40 -8.00 0.31 -1.58
C ALA A 40 -9.22 -0.34 -0.93
N TYR A 41 -10.27 -0.54 -1.72
CA TYR A 41 -11.52 -1.21 -1.34
C TYR A 41 -11.78 -2.38 -2.28
N ASP A 42 -11.96 -3.58 -1.72
CA ASP A 42 -12.13 -4.83 -2.48
C ASP A 42 -11.01 -5.05 -3.53
N GLY A 43 -9.76 -4.76 -3.16
CA GLY A 43 -8.58 -4.94 -4.02
C GLY A 43 -8.41 -3.90 -5.12
N ARG A 44 -9.22 -2.83 -5.15
CA ARG A 44 -9.16 -1.76 -6.14
C ARG A 44 -8.85 -0.42 -5.48
N ASP A 45 -8.07 0.41 -6.17
CA ASP A 45 -7.75 1.77 -5.71
C ASP A 45 -9.04 2.54 -5.37
N PHE A 46 -9.02 3.18 -4.20
CA PHE A 46 -10.17 3.91 -3.68
C PHE A 46 -9.85 5.40 -3.53
N ILE A 47 -8.82 5.74 -2.74
CA ILE A 47 -8.39 7.12 -2.52
C ILE A 47 -6.89 7.21 -2.25
N ALA A 48 -6.23 8.26 -2.72
CA ALA A 48 -4.80 8.49 -2.52
C ALA A 48 -4.52 9.93 -2.08
N PHE A 49 -3.59 10.12 -1.15
CA PHE A 49 -3.16 11.43 -0.68
C PHE A 49 -2.07 12.03 -1.59
N ASP A 50 -2.30 13.24 -2.08
CA ASP A 50 -1.30 14.07 -2.74
C ASP A 50 -0.73 15.06 -1.71
N LYS A 51 0.49 14.75 -1.26
CA LYS A 51 1.21 15.49 -0.21
C LYS A 51 1.63 16.91 -0.64
N ASP A 52 1.86 17.12 -1.93
CA ASP A 52 2.39 18.37 -2.45
C ASP A 52 1.27 19.40 -2.56
N THR A 53 0.10 18.97 -3.04
CA THR A 53 -1.11 19.79 -3.12
C THR A 53 -1.95 19.76 -1.83
N LYS A 54 -1.67 18.82 -0.92
CA LYS A 54 -2.45 18.55 0.31
C LYS A 54 -3.91 18.20 0.00
N THR A 55 -4.14 17.51 -1.11
CA THR A 55 -5.47 17.07 -1.56
C THR A 55 -5.54 15.57 -1.66
N TYR A 56 -6.75 15.04 -1.87
CA TYR A 56 -6.96 13.62 -2.11
C TYR A 56 -7.46 13.38 -3.53
N THR A 57 -6.94 12.33 -4.16
CA THR A 57 -7.44 11.83 -5.44
C THR A 57 -8.38 10.66 -5.17
N ALA A 58 -9.66 10.84 -5.48
CA ALA A 58 -10.65 9.77 -5.45
C ALA A 58 -10.55 8.96 -6.75
N ALA A 59 -10.23 7.68 -6.65
CA ALA A 59 -10.10 6.79 -7.81
C ALA A 59 -11.47 6.34 -8.36
N VAL A 60 -12.49 6.32 -7.50
CA VAL A 60 -13.87 5.97 -7.84
C VAL A 60 -14.87 7.01 -7.29
N PRO A 61 -16.05 7.17 -7.91
CA PRO A 61 -17.07 8.12 -7.43
C PRO A 61 -17.46 7.93 -5.96
N GLU A 62 -17.48 6.68 -5.49
CA GLU A 62 -17.82 6.30 -4.12
C GLU A 62 -16.80 6.82 -3.09
N ALA A 63 -15.60 7.20 -3.51
CA ALA A 63 -14.57 7.79 -2.64
C ALA A 63 -14.67 9.31 -2.50
N VAL A 64 -15.47 10.00 -3.33
CA VAL A 64 -15.66 11.46 -3.29
C VAL A 64 -16.17 11.94 -1.93
N PRO A 65 -17.14 11.29 -1.27
CA PRO A 65 -17.57 11.67 0.07
C PRO A 65 -16.42 11.67 1.10
N THR A 66 -15.53 10.66 1.03
CA THR A 66 -14.35 10.56 1.89
C THR A 66 -13.35 11.68 1.60
N LYS A 67 -13.07 11.95 0.32
CA LYS A 67 -12.24 13.08 -0.11
C LYS A 67 -12.73 14.40 0.49
N VAL A 68 -13.99 14.76 0.27
CA VAL A 68 -14.57 16.03 0.77
C VAL A 68 -14.48 16.11 2.30
N LYS A 69 -14.76 15.00 2.99
CA LYS A 69 -14.66 14.94 4.44
C LYS A 69 -13.22 15.18 4.92
N TRP A 70 -12.23 14.56 4.29
CA TRP A 70 -10.84 14.67 4.73
C TRP A 70 -10.20 16.00 4.36
N GLU A 71 -10.53 16.58 3.21
CA GLU A 71 -10.10 17.92 2.81
C GLU A 71 -10.76 19.03 3.64
N GLY A 72 -11.95 18.77 4.19
CA GLY A 72 -12.62 19.68 5.15
C GLY A 72 -12.09 19.58 6.59
N LEU A 73 -11.14 18.68 6.86
CA LEU A 73 -10.52 18.48 8.17
C LEU A 73 -9.01 18.73 8.09
N ASP A 74 -8.36 18.93 9.24
CA ASP A 74 -6.90 19.10 9.33
C ASP A 74 -6.11 17.78 9.19
N VAL A 75 -6.65 16.81 8.43
CA VAL A 75 -6.04 15.49 8.26
C VAL A 75 -4.83 15.57 7.32
N ALA A 76 -4.91 16.41 6.28
CA ALA A 76 -3.89 16.56 5.27
C ALA A 76 -2.57 17.09 5.84
N GLU A 77 -2.61 18.12 6.70
CA GLU A 77 -1.39 18.69 7.31
C GLU A 77 -0.70 17.68 8.22
N ARG A 78 -1.46 17.02 9.10
CA ARG A 78 -0.93 16.00 9.99
C ARG A 78 -0.30 14.84 9.23
N LEU A 79 -0.95 14.39 8.16
CA LEU A 79 -0.44 13.31 7.32
C LEU A 79 0.82 13.74 6.56
N LYS A 80 0.86 14.96 6.02
CA LYS A 80 2.05 15.53 5.41
C LYS A 80 3.22 15.56 6.40
N GLN A 81 3.01 16.13 7.58
CA GLN A 81 4.06 16.20 8.61
C GLN A 81 4.58 14.81 8.99
N TYR A 82 3.68 13.84 9.15
CA TYR A 82 4.08 12.47 9.42
C TYR A 82 4.97 11.90 8.30
N LEU A 83 4.58 12.08 7.03
CA LEU A 83 5.29 11.52 5.88
C LEU A 83 6.63 12.21 5.60
N GLU A 84 6.74 13.53 5.86
CA GLU A 84 7.96 14.30 5.61
C GLU A 84 8.98 14.22 6.75
N GLU A 85 8.51 14.19 7.99
CA GLU A 85 9.38 14.29 9.17
C GLU A 85 9.40 12.98 9.93
N THR A 86 8.27 12.63 10.55
CA THR A 86 8.22 11.53 11.53
C THR A 86 8.64 10.21 10.91
N CYS A 87 8.09 9.87 9.74
CA CYS A 87 8.41 8.64 9.03
C CYS A 87 9.90 8.57 8.68
N VAL A 88 10.46 9.67 8.14
CA VAL A 88 11.85 9.72 7.69
C VAL A 88 12.81 9.62 8.88
N GLU A 89 12.54 10.31 9.98
CA GLU A 89 13.35 10.23 11.19
C GLU A 89 13.38 8.81 11.77
N TRP A 90 12.22 8.18 11.87
CA TRP A 90 12.11 6.81 12.38
C TRP A 90 12.75 5.81 11.44
N LEU A 91 12.58 5.97 10.12
CA LEU A 91 13.22 5.10 9.13
C LEU A 91 14.76 5.16 9.24
N ARG A 92 15.34 6.37 9.42
CA ARG A 92 16.79 6.50 9.68
C ARG A 92 17.23 5.75 10.93
N ARG A 93 16.46 5.81 12.02
CA ARG A 93 16.75 5.06 13.25
C ARG A 93 16.67 3.55 13.02
N TYR A 94 15.63 3.07 12.34
CA TYR A 94 15.47 1.64 12.06
C TYR A 94 16.56 1.08 11.16
N VAL A 95 16.97 1.84 10.13
CA VAL A 95 18.10 1.47 9.27
C VAL A 95 19.40 1.38 10.08
N GLU A 96 19.64 2.31 11.01
CA GLU A 96 20.83 2.24 11.86
C GLU A 96 20.76 1.06 12.84
N TYR A 97 19.60 0.80 13.46
CA TYR A 97 19.41 -0.35 14.36
C TYR A 97 19.59 -1.69 13.64
N GLY A 98 19.07 -1.80 12.41
CA GLY A 98 19.12 -3.01 11.60
C GLY A 98 20.32 -3.09 10.68
N LYS A 99 21.29 -2.17 10.76
CA LYS A 99 22.34 -1.98 9.73
C LYS A 99 23.09 -3.24 9.34
N ALA A 100 23.43 -4.08 10.33
CA ALA A 100 24.11 -5.34 10.09
C ALA A 100 23.23 -6.35 9.33
N GLU A 101 21.97 -6.48 9.73
CA GLU A 101 21.03 -7.45 9.14
C GLU A 101 20.49 -6.98 7.78
N LEU A 102 20.09 -5.71 7.67
CA LEU A 102 19.60 -5.13 6.42
C LEU A 102 20.71 -5.00 5.35
N GLY A 103 21.96 -4.84 5.79
CA GLY A 103 23.12 -4.82 4.91
C GLY A 103 23.67 -6.22 4.58
N ARG A 104 23.14 -7.28 5.21
CA ARG A 104 23.61 -8.65 5.01
C ARG A 104 23.33 -9.11 3.59
N ARG A 105 24.30 -9.80 3.00
CA ARG A 105 24.17 -10.45 1.68
C ARG A 105 24.42 -11.94 1.84
N GLU A 106 23.45 -12.75 1.47
CA GLU A 106 23.56 -14.20 1.44
C GLU A 106 23.65 -14.68 0.00
N GLN A 107 24.49 -15.68 -0.24
CA GLN A 107 24.59 -16.29 -1.57
C GLN A 107 23.45 -17.30 -1.73
N PRO A 108 22.68 -17.23 -2.83
CA PRO A 108 21.63 -18.21 -3.06
C PRO A 108 22.21 -19.57 -3.42
N GLU A 109 21.53 -20.65 -3.00
CA GLU A 109 21.86 -21.98 -3.49
C GLU A 109 21.21 -22.17 -4.87
N VAL A 110 22.02 -22.36 -5.91
CA VAL A 110 21.52 -22.50 -7.29
C VAL A 110 21.40 -23.97 -7.67
N ARG A 111 20.22 -24.38 -8.16
CA ARG A 111 19.95 -25.73 -8.67
C ARG A 111 19.45 -25.66 -10.10
N VAL A 112 20.14 -26.36 -11.00
CA VAL A 112 19.73 -26.56 -12.39
C VAL A 112 19.17 -27.96 -12.54
N SER A 113 18.03 -28.08 -13.21
CA SER A 113 17.35 -29.36 -13.45
C SER A 113 16.75 -29.39 -14.84
N GLY A 114 16.62 -30.58 -15.42
CA GLY A 114 15.97 -30.81 -16.70
C GLY A 114 14.90 -31.88 -16.58
N LYS A 115 13.77 -31.69 -17.25
CA LYS A 115 12.71 -32.70 -17.37
C LYS A 115 12.30 -32.83 -18.83
N GLU A 116 12.35 -34.04 -19.34
CA GLU A 116 11.87 -34.36 -20.69
C GLU A 116 10.42 -34.86 -20.62
N ALA A 117 9.56 -34.29 -21.46
CA ALA A 117 8.16 -34.71 -21.63
C ALA A 117 7.74 -34.39 -23.06
N ASP A 118 6.98 -35.31 -23.70
CA ASP A 118 6.49 -35.15 -25.08
C ASP A 118 7.58 -34.80 -26.12
N GLY A 119 8.80 -35.31 -25.92
CA GLY A 119 9.96 -35.03 -26.78
C GLY A 119 10.57 -33.63 -26.61
N ILE A 120 10.16 -32.88 -25.58
CA ILE A 120 10.69 -31.55 -25.25
C ILE A 120 11.44 -31.62 -23.92
N LEU A 121 12.72 -31.23 -23.92
CA LEU A 121 13.51 -31.03 -22.71
C LEU A 121 13.26 -29.63 -22.14
N THR A 122 12.60 -29.54 -20.99
CA THR A 122 12.43 -28.30 -20.24
C THR A 122 13.53 -28.16 -19.20
N LEU A 123 14.33 -27.09 -19.31
CA LEU A 123 15.36 -26.73 -18.33
C LEU A 123 14.79 -25.73 -17.32
N SER A 124 15.14 -25.90 -16.04
CA SER A 124 14.75 -25.02 -14.94
C SER A 124 15.98 -24.65 -14.11
N CYS A 125 16.18 -23.35 -13.88
CA CYS A 125 17.15 -22.82 -12.94
C CYS A 125 16.41 -22.22 -11.74
N ARG A 126 16.74 -22.66 -10.52
CA ARG A 126 16.17 -22.16 -9.27
C ARG A 126 17.28 -21.64 -8.38
N ALA A 127 17.11 -20.43 -7.86
CA ALA A 127 17.93 -19.85 -6.82
C ALA A 127 17.12 -19.87 -5.51
N HIS A 128 17.67 -20.48 -4.47
CA HIS A 128 17.07 -20.61 -3.15
C HIS A 128 17.73 -19.64 -2.17
#